data_AF-A0A3G9D302-F1
#
_entry.id   AF-A0A3G9D302-F1
#
_cell.length_a   1.000
_cell.length_b   1.000
_cell.length_c   1.000
_cell.angle_alpha   90.00
_cell.angle_beta   90.00
_cell.angle_gamma   90.00
#
_symmetry.space_group_name_H-M   'P 1'
#
loop_
_entity.id
_entity.type
_entity.pdbx_description
1 polymer ?
#
loop_
_entity_poly.entity_id
_entity_poly.type
_entity_poly.pdbx_seq_one_letter_code
_entity_poly.pdbx_strand_id
1 'polypeptide(L)'
;MDKTTKALFIVCLVLVGALGFTTGLLLQEKPIHPSKTTKNTTITNNPNKTTSNLNNTNTKPGNEWNVSYCPYCGAPFKATVYEAYLIDANGILHRRYYRIYECGHRVYMGEKTSQLYAMTPEAQESWREEVRRNGGEVYY
;
A
#
# COMPACT_ATOMS: atom_id res chain seq x y z
N MET A 1 -44.74 -33.70 -2.17
CA MET A 1 -43.98 -32.48 -2.47
C MET A 1 -44.86 -31.58 -3.30
N ASP A 2 -45.34 -30.48 -2.71
CA ASP A 2 -46.31 -29.58 -3.33
C ASP A 2 -45.70 -28.80 -4.52
N LYS A 3 -46.58 -28.34 -5.41
CA LYS A 3 -46.21 -27.58 -6.62
C LYS A 3 -45.39 -26.34 -6.29
N THR A 4 -45.70 -25.68 -5.18
CA THR A 4 -44.96 -24.54 -4.63
C THR A 4 -43.53 -24.91 -4.21
N THR A 5 -43.33 -26.05 -3.56
CA THR A 5 -42.00 -26.53 -3.17
C THR A 5 -41.16 -26.87 -4.40
N LYS A 6 -41.74 -27.48 -5.44
CA LYS A 6 -41.07 -27.74 -6.71
C LYS A 6 -40.63 -26.45 -7.41
N ALA A 7 -41.49 -25.43 -7.44
CA ALA A 7 -41.17 -24.14 -8.03
C ALA A 7 -40.02 -23.45 -7.30
N LEU A 8 -40.02 -23.48 -5.96
CA LEU A 8 -38.95 -22.90 -5.14
C LEU A 8 -37.59 -23.54 -5.44
N PHE A 9 -37.54 -24.87 -5.55
CA PHE A 9 -36.30 -25.61 -5.88
C PHE A 9 -35.76 -25.24 -7.27
N ILE A 10 -36.63 -25.08 -8.26
CA ILE A 10 -36.23 -24.69 -9.62
C ILE A 10 -35.66 -23.26 -9.61
N VAL A 11 -36.30 -22.33 -8.91
CA VAL A 11 -35.81 -20.94 -8.79
C VAL A 11 -34.44 -20.91 -8.11
N CYS A 12 -34.24 -21.68 -7.04
CA CYS A 12 -32.93 -21.76 -6.37
C CYS A 12 -31.84 -22.34 -7.30
N LEU A 13 -32.14 -23.37 -8.09
CA LEU A 13 -31.18 -23.96 -9.02
C LEU A 13 -30.80 -23.00 -10.15
N VAL A 14 -31.75 -22.23 -10.68
CA VAL A 14 -31.49 -21.22 -11.71
C VAL A 14 -30.64 -20.08 -11.15
N LEU A 15 -30.91 -19.61 -9.92
CA LEU A 15 -30.14 -18.56 -9.28
C LEU A 15 -28.68 -18.98 -9.00
N VAL A 16 -28.47 -20.20 -8.50
CA VAL A 16 -27.11 -20.72 -8.26
C VAL A 16 -26.35 -20.93 -9.57
N GLY A 17 -27.03 -21.40 -10.62
CA GLY A 17 -26.45 -21.55 -11.96
C GLY A 17 -26.00 -20.22 -12.56
N ALA A 18 -26.82 -19.17 -12.44
CA ALA A 18 -26.47 -17.83 -12.92
C ALA A 18 -25.27 -17.23 -12.16
N LEU A 19 -25.25 -17.36 -10.83
CA LEU A 19 -24.14 -16.89 -10.00
C LEU A 19 -22.83 -17.60 -10.35
N GLY A 20 -22.86 -18.92 -10.54
CA GLY A 20 -21.69 -19.71 -10.93
C GLY A 20 -21.13 -19.36 -12.31
N PHE A 21 -22.01 -19.03 -13.27
CA PHE A 21 -21.58 -18.61 -14.61
C PHE A 21 -20.88 -17.24 -14.59
N THR A 22 -21.40 -16.27 -13.82
CA THR A 22 -20.77 -14.94 -13.69
C THR A 22 -19.42 -14.97 -12.98
N THR A 23 -19.27 -15.82 -11.95
CA THR A 23 -17.97 -16.01 -11.28
C THR A 23 -16.97 -16.75 -12.17
N GLY A 24 -17.43 -17.67 -13.03
CA GLY A 24 -16.62 -18.33 -14.04
C GLY A 24 -16.04 -17.37 -15.09
N LEU A 25 -16.83 -16.39 -15.57
CA LEU A 25 -16.36 -15.35 -16.48
C LEU A 25 -15.34 -14.41 -15.82
N LEU A 26 -15.59 -13.98 -14.59
CA LEU A 26 -14.66 -13.15 -13.81
C LEU A 26 -13.31 -13.83 -13.55
N LEU A 27 -13.27 -15.17 -13.49
CA LEU A 27 -12.04 -15.94 -13.32
C LEU A 27 -11.29 -16.19 -14.65
N GLN A 28 -11.98 -16.10 -15.80
CA GLN A 28 -11.35 -16.20 -17.13
C GLN A 28 -10.75 -14.88 -17.61
N GLU A 29 -11.27 -13.73 -17.15
CA GLU A 29 -10.67 -12.41 -17.41
C GLU A 29 -9.44 -12.14 -16.52
N LYS A 30 -8.52 -13.10 -16.44
CA LYS A 30 -7.14 -12.74 -16.08
C LYS A 30 -6.65 -11.80 -17.17
N PRO A 31 -6.27 -10.54 -16.86
CA PRO A 31 -5.68 -9.67 -17.85
C PRO A 31 -4.46 -10.38 -18.41
N ILE A 32 -4.37 -10.44 -19.74
CA ILE A 32 -3.18 -10.90 -20.46
C ILE A 32 -2.05 -9.99 -19.99
N HIS A 33 -1.22 -10.49 -19.06
CA HIS A 33 0.00 -9.82 -18.68
C HIS A 33 0.80 -9.61 -19.97
N PRO A 34 1.20 -8.37 -20.32
CA PRO A 34 2.04 -8.16 -21.48
C PRO A 34 3.29 -9.02 -21.31
N SER A 35 3.49 -9.90 -22.28
CA SER A 35 4.65 -10.77 -22.43
C SER A 35 5.92 -9.97 -22.13
N LYS A 36 6.76 -10.50 -21.23
CA LYS A 36 8.08 -9.95 -20.91
C LYS A 36 8.85 -9.74 -22.21
N THR A 37 8.88 -8.50 -22.70
CA THR A 37 9.88 -8.07 -23.66
C THR A 37 11.15 -7.85 -22.86
N THR A 38 12.00 -8.88 -22.83
CA THR A 38 13.36 -8.81 -22.31
C THR A 38 14.13 -7.75 -23.09
N LYS A 39 14.17 -6.52 -22.57
CA LYS A 39 15.27 -5.60 -22.88
C LYS A 39 16.37 -5.87 -21.87
N ASN A 40 17.40 -6.59 -22.31
CA ASN A 40 18.68 -6.65 -21.61
C ASN A 40 19.15 -5.22 -21.36
N THR A 41 19.14 -4.79 -20.10
CA THR A 41 19.94 -3.65 -19.67
C THR A 41 20.82 -4.16 -18.54
N THR A 42 22.10 -4.31 -18.87
CA THR A 42 23.17 -4.67 -17.95
C THR A 42 23.19 -3.66 -16.81
N ILE A 43 22.78 -4.09 -15.62
CA ILE A 43 23.01 -3.33 -14.39
C ILE A 43 24.38 -3.77 -13.86
N THR A 44 25.36 -2.88 -13.99
CA THR A 44 26.67 -3.02 -13.36
C THR A 44 26.47 -2.92 -11.84
N ASN A 45 26.65 -4.04 -11.13
CA ASN A 45 26.58 -4.09 -9.67
C ASN A 45 27.70 -3.23 -9.07
N ASN A 46 27.32 -2.19 -8.32
CA ASN A 46 28.22 -1.50 -7.41
C ASN A 46 28.09 -2.14 -6.01
N PRO A 47 29.14 -2.77 -5.44
CA PRO A 47 29.04 -3.50 -4.18
C PRO A 47 29.26 -2.53 -3.02
N ASN A 48 28.21 -1.83 -2.59
CA ASN A 48 28.15 -1.29 -1.24
C ASN A 48 26.73 -0.83 -0.91
N LYS A 49 25.90 -1.77 -0.43
CA LYS A 49 24.77 -1.40 0.43
C LYS A 49 24.48 -2.52 1.42
N THR A 50 24.91 -2.27 2.65
CA THR A 50 24.65 -3.01 3.87
C THR A 50 23.17 -3.39 3.96
N THR A 51 22.91 -4.69 3.99
CA THR A 51 21.61 -5.31 4.21
C THR A 51 21.28 -5.25 5.71
N SER A 52 20.22 -4.53 6.08
CA SER A 52 19.55 -4.71 7.37
C SER A 52 18.06 -4.92 7.13
N ASN A 53 17.64 -6.19 7.12
CA ASN A 53 16.74 -6.74 8.13
C ASN A 53 16.45 -8.20 7.80
N LEU A 54 17.00 -9.08 8.62
CA LEU A 54 16.61 -10.47 8.72
C LEU A 54 15.37 -10.51 9.64
N ASN A 55 14.38 -11.32 9.26
CA ASN A 55 13.18 -11.69 10.01
C ASN A 55 11.96 -10.77 9.85
N ASN A 56 11.15 -11.04 8.82
CA ASN A 56 9.75 -11.35 9.12
C ASN A 56 9.16 -12.32 8.06
N THR A 57 8.84 -13.52 8.58
CA THR A 57 7.74 -14.42 8.24
C THR A 57 7.30 -14.62 6.78
N ASN A 58 7.39 -15.90 6.39
CA ASN A 58 6.72 -16.62 5.30
C ASN A 58 5.37 -16.06 4.82
N THR A 59 5.41 -15.01 4.00
CA THR A 59 4.33 -14.69 3.07
C THR A 59 4.76 -15.20 1.69
N LYS A 60 3.93 -16.06 1.07
CA LYS A 60 4.13 -16.45 -0.34
C LYS A 60 4.28 -15.15 -1.17
N PRO A 61 5.24 -15.05 -2.11
CA PRO A 61 5.41 -13.86 -2.94
C PRO A 61 4.28 -13.80 -3.97
N GLY A 62 3.11 -13.39 -3.52
CA GLY A 62 1.92 -13.18 -4.32
C GLY A 62 1.67 -11.68 -4.41
N ASN A 63 2.10 -11.08 -5.51
CA ASN A 63 1.74 -9.71 -5.92
C ASN A 63 2.24 -8.61 -4.97
N GLU A 64 3.55 -8.58 -4.66
CA GLU A 64 4.15 -7.36 -4.14
C GLU A 64 4.02 -6.27 -5.21
N TRP A 65 3.21 -5.25 -4.93
CA TRP A 65 3.07 -4.11 -5.80
C TRP A 65 4.45 -3.44 -5.97
N ASN A 66 4.88 -3.27 -7.23
CA ASN A 66 6.13 -2.58 -7.53
C ASN A 66 5.98 -1.08 -7.23
N VAL A 67 6.46 -0.70 -6.04
CA VAL A 67 6.41 0.66 -5.50
C VAL A 67 7.17 1.70 -6.33
N SER A 68 7.96 1.29 -7.33
CA SER A 68 8.63 2.17 -8.29
C SER A 68 7.67 2.79 -9.31
N TYR A 69 6.47 2.23 -9.44
CA TYR A 69 5.44 2.71 -10.36
C TYR A 69 4.10 2.92 -9.65
N CYS A 70 3.35 3.92 -10.11
CA CYS A 70 2.04 4.26 -9.61
C CYS A 70 1.11 3.04 -9.75
N PRO A 71 0.37 2.65 -8.69
CA PRO A 71 -0.49 1.48 -8.75
C PRO A 71 -1.70 1.68 -9.68
N TYR A 72 -2.03 2.95 -9.99
CA TYR A 72 -3.22 3.30 -10.76
C TYR A 72 -2.95 3.49 -12.25
N CYS A 73 -1.77 3.97 -12.62
CA CYS A 73 -1.47 4.31 -14.02
C CYS A 73 -0.06 3.91 -14.50
N GLY A 74 0.75 3.29 -13.65
CA GLY A 74 2.11 2.86 -14.00
C GLY A 74 3.14 3.98 -14.19
N ALA A 75 2.81 5.24 -13.87
CA ALA A 75 3.78 6.34 -13.91
C ALA A 75 4.93 6.13 -12.92
N PRO A 76 6.17 6.52 -13.24
CA PRO A 76 7.31 6.28 -12.37
C PRO A 76 7.26 7.11 -11.08
N PHE A 77 7.99 6.63 -10.08
CA PHE A 77 8.17 7.28 -8.80
C PHE A 77 8.88 8.63 -8.94
N LYS A 78 8.37 9.66 -8.26
CA LYS A 78 8.94 11.01 -8.23
C LYS A 78 9.63 11.31 -6.90
N ALA A 79 8.90 11.18 -5.79
CA ALA A 79 9.41 11.58 -4.47
C ALA A 79 8.70 10.87 -3.32
N THR A 80 9.35 10.82 -2.15
CA THR A 80 8.72 10.41 -0.88
C THR A 80 8.50 11.64 -0.03
N VAL A 81 7.29 11.78 0.53
CA VAL A 81 6.93 12.84 1.46
C VAL A 81 6.58 12.24 2.81
N TYR A 82 7.05 12.88 3.87
CA TYR A 82 6.71 12.57 5.25
C TYR A 82 5.91 13.73 5.81
N GLU A 83 4.77 13.45 6.43
CA GLU A 83 3.96 14.46 7.11
C GLU A 83 3.85 14.10 8.58
N ALA A 84 4.43 14.96 9.42
CA ALA A 84 4.26 14.89 10.86
C ALA A 84 2.84 15.29 11.25
N TYR A 85 2.18 14.47 12.07
CA TYR A 85 0.77 14.68 12.41
C TYR A 85 0.44 14.46 13.89
N LEU A 86 1.34 13.84 14.66
CA LEU A 86 1.12 13.59 16.09
C LEU A 86 2.47 13.53 16.81
N ILE A 87 2.55 14.15 17.98
CA ILE A 87 3.56 13.87 19.00
C ILE A 87 2.81 13.38 20.23
N ASP A 88 2.99 12.12 20.61
CA ASP A 88 2.28 11.53 21.74
C ASP A 88 2.87 11.95 23.11
N ALA A 89 2.18 11.60 24.19
CA ALA A 89 2.61 11.93 25.55
C ALA A 89 3.90 11.21 25.99
N ASN A 90 4.35 10.19 25.23
CA ASN A 90 5.62 9.50 25.47
C ASN A 90 6.77 10.19 24.71
N GLY A 91 6.51 11.30 24.02
CA GLY A 91 7.51 11.98 23.19
C GLY A 91 7.84 11.21 21.92
N ILE A 92 6.89 10.48 21.35
CA ILE A 92 7.01 9.79 20.06
C ILE A 92 6.38 10.66 18.96
N LEU A 93 7.19 10.99 17.95
CA LEU A 93 6.76 11.68 16.75
C LEU A 93 6.24 10.66 15.73
N HIS A 94 4.98 10.81 15.32
CA HIS A 94 4.32 10.02 14.30
C HIS A 94 4.26 10.77 12.96
N ARG A 95 4.70 10.09 11.90
CA ARG A 95 4.76 10.64 10.54
C ARG A 95 4.12 9.68 9.55
N ARG A 96 3.16 10.17 8.77
CA ARG A 96 2.65 9.43 7.62
C ARG A 96 3.63 9.54 6.47
N TYR A 97 3.95 8.44 5.81
CA TYR A 97 4.84 8.46 4.65
C TYR A 97 4.08 8.10 3.38
N TYR A 98 4.31 8.91 2.36
CA TYR A 98 3.61 8.84 1.08
C TYR A 98 4.61 8.81 -0.06
N ARG A 99 4.26 8.09 -1.12
CA ARG A 99 4.96 8.19 -2.40
C ARG A 99 4.17 9.06 -3.35
N ILE A 100 4.86 10.00 -3.98
CA ILE A 100 4.35 10.83 -5.06
C ILE A 100 4.95 10.31 -6.36
N TYR A 101 4.09 10.07 -7.34
CA TYR A 101 4.47 9.62 -8.68
C TYR A 101 4.49 10.79 -9.65
N GLU A 102 5.14 10.64 -10.80
CA GLU A 102 5.21 11.70 -11.82
C GLU A 102 3.82 12.12 -12.33
N CYS A 103 2.85 11.21 -12.32
CA CYS A 103 1.45 11.49 -12.63
C CYS A 103 0.71 12.35 -11.57
N GLY A 104 1.36 12.72 -10.47
CA GLY A 104 0.76 13.50 -9.38
C GLY A 104 0.00 12.67 -8.35
N HIS A 105 -0.24 11.38 -8.59
CA HIS A 105 -0.84 10.51 -7.58
C HIS A 105 0.03 10.41 -6.33
N ARG A 106 -0.65 10.53 -5.20
CA ARG A 106 -0.10 10.37 -3.87
C ARG A 106 -0.63 9.08 -3.25
N VAL A 107 0.26 8.16 -2.92
CA VAL A 107 -0.09 6.86 -2.35
C VAL A 107 0.40 6.81 -0.91
N TYR A 108 -0.52 6.54 0.01
CA TYR A 108 -0.17 6.28 1.41
C TYR A 108 0.54 4.94 1.51
N MET A 109 1.69 4.95 2.18
CA MET A 109 2.51 3.76 2.31
C MET A 109 2.53 3.23 3.74
N GLY A 110 2.13 4.05 4.72
CA GLY A 110 2.09 3.68 6.12
C GLY A 110 2.61 4.80 7.02
N GLU A 111 3.05 4.41 8.20
CA GLU A 111 3.52 5.31 9.24
C GLU A 111 4.95 5.01 9.65
N LYS A 112 5.68 6.05 10.07
CA LYS A 112 6.96 5.95 10.76
C LYS A 112 6.93 6.74 12.05
N THR A 113 7.51 6.17 13.08
CA THR A 113 7.66 6.83 14.37
C THR A 113 9.13 7.18 14.65
N SER A 114 9.37 8.15 15.51
CA SER A 114 10.72 8.54 15.95
C SER A 114 10.67 9.08 17.37
N GLN A 115 11.70 8.78 18.17
CA GLN A 115 11.81 9.27 19.55
C GLN A 115 12.19 10.76 19.53
N LEU A 116 11.23 11.64 19.80
CA LEU A 116 11.43 13.09 19.78
C LEU A 116 12.40 13.52 20.89
N TYR A 117 12.30 12.90 22.06
CA TYR A 117 13.15 13.20 23.23
C TYR A 117 14.63 12.92 23.01
N ALA A 118 15.00 12.13 21.99
CA ALA A 118 16.39 11.87 21.61
C ALA A 118 16.99 12.97 20.71
N MET A 119 16.19 13.95 20.30
CA MET A 119 16.61 15.07 19.44
C MET A 119 17.00 16.30 20.28
N THR A 120 17.73 17.24 19.68
CA THR A 120 18.07 18.51 20.34
C THR A 120 16.80 19.33 20.62
N PRO A 121 16.78 20.19 21.66
CA PRO A 121 15.61 21.00 22.00
C PRO A 121 15.07 21.83 20.82
N GLU A 122 15.95 22.36 19.98
CA GLU A 122 15.58 23.13 18.79
C GLU A 122 14.85 22.26 17.75
N ALA A 123 15.36 21.04 17.52
CA ALA A 123 14.72 20.09 16.63
C ALA A 123 13.36 19.64 17.19
N GLN A 124 13.25 19.45 18.50
CA GLN A 124 11.98 19.10 19.13
C GLN A 124 10.92 20.17 18.89
N GLU A 125 11.25 21.46 19.09
CA GLU A 125 10.28 22.53 18.86
C GLU A 125 9.94 22.69 17.37
N SER A 126 10.92 22.56 16.48
CA SER A 126 10.67 22.58 15.04
C SER A 126 9.65 21.50 14.62
N TRP A 127 9.73 20.29 15.17
CA TRP A 127 8.74 19.24 14.89
C TRP A 127 7.39 19.53 15.52
N ARG A 128 7.33 20.11 16.72
CA ARG A 128 6.06 20.55 17.32
C ARG A 128 5.38 21.60 16.44
N GLU A 129 6.12 22.57 15.93
CA GLU A 129 5.62 23.56 14.98
C GLU A 129 5.15 22.92 13.67
N GLU A 130 5.89 21.96 13.12
CA GLU A 130 5.50 21.26 11.90
C GLU A 130 4.19 20.47 12.09
N VAL A 131 4.06 19.74 13.21
CA VAL A 131 2.82 19.03 13.55
C VAL A 131 1.64 20.00 13.63
N ARG A 132 1.80 21.14 14.33
CA ARG A 132 0.75 22.17 14.41
C ARG A 132 0.41 22.75 13.04
N ARG A 133 1.41 23.01 12.19
CA ARG A 133 1.22 23.53 10.82
C ARG A 133 0.43 22.56 9.94
N ASN A 134 0.62 21.27 10.14
CA ASN A 134 -0.10 20.22 9.43
C ASN A 134 -1.49 19.93 10.04
N GLY A 135 -1.92 20.67 11.06
CA GLY A 135 -3.19 20.46 11.76
C GLY A 135 -3.20 19.21 12.65
N GLY A 136 -2.02 18.74 13.06
CA GLY A 136 -1.83 17.60 13.96
C GLY A 136 -1.83 17.98 15.44
N GLU A 137 -1.69 16.97 16.29
CA GLU A 137 -1.79 17.11 17.75
C GLU A 137 -0.43 16.94 18.44
N VAL A 138 -0.20 17.74 19.48
CA VAL A 138 1.03 17.69 20.29
C VAL A 138 0.64 17.50 21.75
N TYR A 139 1.07 16.37 22.33
CA TYR A 139 0.90 16.04 23.73
C TYR A 139 2.21 16.31 24.49
N TYR A 140 2.10 16.71 25.75
CA TYR A 140 3.21 17.07 26.65
C TYR A 140 3.29 16.11 27.83
#